data_AF-A0AAW2JRX5-F1
#
_entry.id   AF-A0AAW2JRX5-F1
#
_cell.length_a   1.000
_cell.length_b   1.000
_cell.length_c   1.000
_cell.angle_alpha   90.00
_cell.angle_beta   90.00
_cell.angle_gamma   90.00
#
_symmetry.space_group_name_H-M   'P 1'
#
loop_
_entity.id
_entity.type
_entity.pdbx_description
1 polymer ?
#
loop_
_entity_poly.entity_id
_entity_poly.type
_entity_poly.pdbx_seq_one_letter_code
_entity_poly.pdbx_strand_id
1 'polypeptide(L)'
;MEIEIEVISKEIIKPSSPTPESLRKYQLSFLDQIAPPVFMPLVYFYEADAKFSNPGKSNHLKQSLSRVLSRFYPLAGRLVDDLYIDCNDKGAPYVEAIANCSLSQVITNPVPKNMDKFLPYKVDDVQNLGMAVQVTYFQCGGTAVGLVISHKIADALSYFLLANTWAAVARNGNYDDVPGPQFEGAKIFPPRDAAGFKPSTGIVKEELVTKIFTFPASKISALRERYSGGAAEFLQRRPTRVEALSAFIWNRFVSATEMKADPNKIYTVLHAVNLRTRLDPPLSEYHFGNISRLAIAMPSVGADDGCALLQKVRSHKIRERRIRGSAEAGE
;
A
#
# COMPACT_ATOMS: atom_id res chain seq x y z
N MET A 1 25.84 -11.71 -6.07
CA MET A 1 26.32 -10.39 -6.49
C MET A 1 25.75 -9.36 -5.54
N GLU A 2 26.60 -8.51 -4.98
CA GLU A 2 26.19 -7.45 -4.08
C GLU A 2 25.77 -6.23 -4.91
N ILE A 3 24.51 -5.79 -4.74
CA ILE A 3 24.02 -4.56 -5.37
C ILE A 3 24.47 -3.40 -4.50
N GLU A 4 25.32 -2.51 -5.02
CA GLU A 4 25.69 -1.28 -4.33
C GLU A 4 24.98 -0.09 -4.98
N ILE A 5 24.51 0.82 -4.12
CA ILE A 5 23.80 2.02 -4.52
C ILE A 5 24.50 3.20 -3.86
N GLU A 6 24.98 4.12 -4.69
CA GLU A 6 25.64 5.34 -4.26
C GLU A 6 24.67 6.52 -4.39
N VAL A 7 24.44 7.24 -3.30
CA VAL A 7 23.60 8.44 -3.31
C VAL A 7 24.38 9.61 -3.89
N ILE A 8 23.80 10.28 -4.88
CA ILE A 8 24.38 11.40 -5.62
C ILE A 8 23.86 12.73 -5.08
N SER A 9 22.56 12.80 -4.78
CA SER A 9 21.92 14.03 -4.33
C SER A 9 20.76 13.74 -3.38
N LYS A 10 20.46 14.71 -2.52
CA LYS A 10 19.29 14.74 -1.66
C LYS A 10 18.68 16.12 -1.74
N GLU A 11 17.41 16.17 -2.11
CA GLU A 11 16.64 17.39 -2.28
C GLU A 11 15.30 17.29 -1.57
N ILE A 12 14.63 18.43 -1.42
CA ILE A 12 13.28 18.52 -0.89
C ILE A 12 12.38 19.12 -1.97
N ILE A 13 11.45 18.33 -2.47
CA ILE A 13 10.52 18.77 -3.50
C ILE A 13 9.28 19.36 -2.84
N LYS A 14 9.07 20.66 -3.06
CA LYS A 14 7.90 21.39 -2.58
C LYS A 14 6.78 21.41 -3.62
N PRO A 15 5.53 21.62 -3.20
CA PRO A 15 4.43 21.93 -4.11
C PRO A 15 4.79 23.08 -5.06
N SER A 16 4.37 22.99 -6.32
CA SER A 16 4.58 24.06 -7.32
C SER A 16 3.77 25.32 -7.01
N SER A 17 2.74 25.19 -6.18
CA SER A 17 1.87 26.27 -5.73
C SER A 17 1.67 26.13 -4.22
N PRO A 18 1.78 27.21 -3.44
CA PRO A 18 1.65 27.15 -1.99
C PRO A 18 0.31 26.57 -1.55
N THR A 19 0.29 25.79 -0.47
CA THR A 19 -0.96 25.31 0.12
C THR A 19 -1.75 26.50 0.67
N PRO A 20 -3.03 26.68 0.27
CA PRO A 20 -3.88 27.73 0.81
C PRO A 20 -4.01 27.67 2.34
N GLU A 21 -4.18 28.82 2.99
CA GLU A 21 -4.26 28.88 4.45
C GLU A 21 -5.38 28.02 5.03
N SER A 22 -6.53 27.98 4.34
CA SER A 22 -7.68 27.13 4.70
C SER A 22 -7.39 25.63 4.64
N LEU A 23 -6.30 25.20 4.00
CA LEU A 23 -5.89 23.81 3.82
C LEU A 23 -4.63 23.46 4.62
N ARG A 24 -4.13 24.37 5.49
CA ARG A 24 -2.91 24.16 6.29
C ARG A 24 -2.98 23.00 7.27
N LYS A 25 -4.18 22.55 7.63
CA LYS A 25 -4.37 21.43 8.54
C LYS A 25 -5.22 20.36 7.87
N TYR A 26 -4.63 19.20 7.60
CA TYR A 26 -5.38 18.02 7.19
C TYR A 26 -5.60 17.09 8.38
N GLN A 27 -6.84 17.01 8.85
CA GLN A 27 -7.23 16.16 9.98
C GLN A 27 -7.23 14.69 9.55
N LEU A 28 -6.52 13.82 10.29
CA LEU A 28 -6.59 12.38 10.07
C LEU A 28 -7.94 11.83 10.51
N SER A 29 -8.45 10.85 9.77
CA SER A 29 -9.66 10.12 10.12
C SER A 29 -9.40 9.09 11.22
N PHE A 30 -10.46 8.51 11.80
CA PHE A 30 -10.29 7.41 12.74
C PHE A 30 -9.55 6.20 12.12
N LEU A 31 -9.77 5.92 10.83
CA LEU A 31 -9.10 4.82 10.13
C LEU A 31 -7.60 5.11 9.92
N ASP A 32 -7.24 6.37 9.72
CA ASP A 32 -5.85 6.83 9.68
C ASP A 32 -5.17 6.75 11.06
N GLN A 33 -5.89 7.12 12.13
CA GLN A 33 -5.40 7.04 13.51
C GLN A 33 -5.04 5.61 13.93
N ILE A 34 -5.83 4.61 13.50
CA ILE A 34 -5.56 3.21 13.82
C ILE A 34 -4.62 2.51 12.81
N ALA A 35 -4.25 3.19 11.72
CA ALA A 35 -3.35 2.63 10.72
C ALA A 35 -1.93 2.42 11.31
N PRO A 36 -1.22 1.36 10.89
CA PRO A 36 0.13 1.10 11.36
C PRO A 36 1.08 2.27 11.08
N PRO A 37 2.01 2.59 11.99
CA PRO A 37 2.96 3.68 11.80
C PRO A 37 4.15 3.14 10.99
N VAL A 38 3.95 2.90 9.69
CA VAL A 38 4.98 2.38 8.78
C VAL A 38 4.91 3.13 7.45
N PHE A 39 6.00 3.07 6.69
CA PHE A 39 5.96 3.45 5.28
C PHE A 39 5.43 2.29 4.44
N MET A 40 4.56 2.59 3.47
CA MET A 40 4.18 1.67 2.39
C MET A 40 5.17 1.85 1.23
N PRO A 41 6.03 0.86 0.92
CA PRO A 41 7.00 0.99 -0.16
C PRO A 41 6.53 0.34 -1.47
N LEU A 42 6.82 0.96 -2.61
CA LEU A 42 6.92 0.27 -3.90
C LEU A 42 8.12 0.78 -4.71
N VAL A 43 8.74 -0.13 -5.46
CA VAL A 43 9.81 0.18 -6.41
C VAL A 43 9.32 -0.15 -7.81
N TYR A 44 9.37 0.84 -8.71
CA TYR A 44 9.07 0.67 -10.13
C TYR A 44 10.37 0.62 -10.92
N PHE A 45 10.54 -0.41 -11.75
CA PHE A 45 11.70 -0.56 -12.60
C PHE A 45 11.34 -0.28 -14.06
N TYR A 46 12.14 0.55 -14.72
CA TYR A 46 11.97 0.98 -16.09
C TYR A 46 13.23 0.68 -16.90
N GLU A 47 13.04 0.07 -18.06
CA GLU A 47 14.12 -0.13 -19.02
C GLU A 47 14.66 1.20 -19.54
N ALA A 48 15.84 1.14 -20.18
CA ALA A 48 16.46 2.32 -20.72
C ALA A 48 15.65 2.89 -21.88
N ASP A 49 15.24 4.16 -21.76
CA ASP A 49 14.75 4.96 -22.87
C ASP A 49 15.87 5.89 -23.36
N ALA A 50 16.31 5.67 -24.60
CA ALA A 50 17.37 6.43 -25.25
C ALA A 50 16.99 7.91 -25.51
N LYS A 51 15.70 8.26 -25.41
CA LYS A 51 15.22 9.63 -25.64
C LYS A 51 15.62 10.61 -24.53
N PHE A 52 15.92 10.11 -23.32
CA PHE A 52 16.18 10.97 -22.17
C PHE A 52 17.52 10.65 -21.51
N SER A 53 18.36 11.68 -21.36
CA SER A 53 19.53 11.61 -20.49
C SER A 53 19.12 11.54 -19.02
N ASN A 54 19.99 11.04 -18.14
CA ASN A 54 19.70 11.00 -16.69
C ASN A 54 19.37 12.38 -16.11
N PRO A 55 20.10 13.48 -16.45
CA PRO A 55 19.72 14.83 -16.03
C PRO A 55 18.34 15.26 -16.56
N GLY A 56 17.99 14.88 -17.79
CA GLY A 56 16.66 15.13 -18.35
C GLY A 56 15.56 14.40 -17.57
N LYS A 57 15.77 13.11 -17.27
CA LYS A 57 14.85 12.32 -16.43
C LYS A 57 14.69 12.93 -15.03
N SER A 58 15.80 13.33 -14.41
CA SER A 58 15.85 13.97 -13.09
C SER A 58 14.96 15.21 -13.03
N ASN A 59 15.24 16.20 -13.90
CA ASN A 59 14.49 17.45 -13.93
C ASN A 59 13.00 17.22 -14.18
N HIS A 60 12.68 16.32 -15.11
CA HIS A 60 11.29 16.00 -15.45
C HIS A 60 10.51 15.37 -14.29
N LEU A 61 11.12 14.42 -13.58
CA LEU A 61 10.52 13.78 -12.41
C LEU A 61 10.34 14.76 -11.25
N LYS A 62 11.33 15.61 -10.97
CA LYS A 62 11.25 16.64 -9.91
C LYS A 62 10.16 17.67 -10.20
N GLN A 63 10.08 18.18 -11.44
CA GLN A 63 9.07 19.17 -11.84
C GLN A 63 7.66 18.58 -11.80
N SER A 64 7.46 17.38 -12.35
CA SER A 64 6.15 16.71 -12.32
C SER A 64 5.72 16.37 -10.88
N LEU A 65 6.64 15.94 -10.01
CA LEU A 65 6.34 15.70 -8.60
C LEU A 65 5.92 16.98 -7.88
N SER A 66 6.66 18.09 -8.07
CA SER A 66 6.30 19.39 -7.51
C SER A 66 4.88 19.81 -7.87
N ARG A 67 4.46 19.59 -9.12
CA ARG A 67 3.11 19.90 -9.58
C ARG A 67 2.04 19.01 -8.97
N VAL A 68 2.32 17.72 -8.84
CA VAL A 68 1.40 16.75 -8.20
C VAL A 68 1.23 17.09 -6.73
N LEU A 69 2.29 17.46 -6.03
CA LEU A 69 2.25 17.85 -4.62
C LEU A 69 1.34 19.05 -4.35
N SER A 70 1.08 19.92 -5.32
CA SER A 70 0.07 20.99 -5.16
C SER A 70 -1.36 20.44 -5.00
N ARG A 71 -1.67 19.29 -5.62
CA ARG A 71 -2.96 18.60 -5.45
C ARG A 71 -2.94 17.62 -4.29
N PHE A 72 -1.81 16.98 -4.04
CA PHE A 72 -1.59 16.05 -2.94
C PHE A 72 -0.86 16.73 -1.78
N TYR A 73 -1.26 17.97 -1.47
CA TYR A 73 -0.59 18.87 -0.54
C TYR A 73 -0.31 18.28 0.85
N PRO A 74 -1.14 17.39 1.44
CA PRO A 74 -0.79 16.80 2.72
C PRO A 74 0.50 15.98 2.68
N LEU A 75 0.85 15.40 1.53
CA LEU A 75 2.07 14.60 1.40
C LEU A 75 3.37 15.42 1.48
N ALA A 76 3.29 16.73 1.25
CA ALA A 76 4.39 17.68 1.45
C ALA A 76 4.45 18.25 2.88
N GLY A 77 3.50 17.89 3.75
CA GLY A 77 3.42 18.35 5.14
C GLY A 77 4.21 17.50 6.12
N ARG A 78 3.93 17.67 7.41
CA ARG A 78 4.49 16.86 8.50
C ARG A 78 3.39 16.28 9.38
N LEU A 79 3.53 15.01 9.74
CA LEU A 79 2.63 14.34 10.67
C LEU A 79 2.85 14.89 12.09
N VAL A 80 1.75 15.20 12.78
CA VAL A 80 1.75 15.70 14.16
C VAL A 80 0.89 14.78 15.02
N ASP A 81 1.54 14.17 16.01
CA ASP A 81 0.95 13.34 17.07
C ASP A 81 0.02 12.22 16.60
N ASP A 82 0.18 11.71 15.38
CA ASP A 82 -0.76 10.77 14.74
C ASP A 82 -2.21 11.29 14.62
N LEU A 83 -2.41 12.62 14.75
CA LEU A 83 -3.72 13.27 14.75
C LEU A 83 -4.01 14.04 13.47
N TYR A 84 -3.02 14.75 12.93
CA TYR A 84 -3.21 15.56 11.74
C TYR A 84 -1.89 15.75 10.99
N ILE A 85 -1.99 16.24 9.76
CA ILE A 85 -0.85 16.71 9.00
C ILE A 85 -0.84 18.24 9.02
N ASP A 86 0.28 18.80 9.47
CA ASP A 86 0.62 20.20 9.25
C ASP A 86 1.10 20.37 7.79
N CYS A 87 0.22 20.88 6.93
CA CYS A 87 0.45 21.11 5.51
C CYS A 87 1.28 22.38 5.28
N ASN A 88 2.47 22.40 5.86
CA ASN A 88 3.41 23.53 5.91
C ASN A 88 4.35 23.64 4.70
N ASP A 89 4.10 22.89 3.61
CA ASP A 89 4.92 22.87 2.40
C ASP A 89 6.43 22.63 2.65
N LYS A 90 6.78 21.93 3.74
CA LYS A 90 8.17 21.50 3.99
C LYS A 90 8.66 20.47 2.97
N GLY A 91 7.80 19.99 2.09
CA GLY A 91 8.14 19.19 0.91
C GLY A 91 8.44 17.72 1.22
N ALA A 92 8.54 16.94 0.15
CA ALA A 92 8.88 15.52 0.16
C ALA A 92 10.39 15.33 -0.08
N PRO A 93 11.09 14.52 0.75
CA PRO A 93 12.46 14.13 0.45
C PRO A 93 12.57 13.38 -0.87
N TYR A 94 13.59 13.73 -1.64
CA TYR A 94 13.87 13.18 -2.96
C TYR A 94 15.37 12.84 -3.04
N VAL A 95 15.66 11.57 -3.27
CA VAL A 95 17.03 11.05 -3.32
C VAL A 95 17.35 10.63 -4.74
N GLU A 96 18.52 10.98 -5.25
CA GLU A 96 19.04 10.42 -6.50
C GLU A 96 20.25 9.55 -6.20
N ALA A 97 20.33 8.42 -6.89
CA ALA A 97 21.39 7.45 -6.69
C ALA A 97 21.80 6.77 -8.00
N ILE A 98 22.99 6.17 -8.02
CA ILE A 98 23.46 5.27 -9.09
C ILE A 98 23.60 3.87 -8.52
N ALA A 99 23.16 2.87 -9.28
CA ALA A 99 23.45 1.47 -8.99
C ALA A 99 24.68 1.02 -9.80
N ASN A 100 25.61 0.32 -9.16
CA ASN A 100 26.82 -0.23 -9.79
C ASN A 100 26.57 -1.47 -10.69
N CYS A 101 25.33 -1.65 -11.15
CA CYS A 101 24.88 -2.84 -11.87
C CYS A 101 23.91 -2.47 -13.01
N SER A 102 23.58 -3.45 -13.85
CA SER A 102 22.52 -3.35 -14.83
C SER A 102 21.15 -3.68 -14.20
N LEU A 103 20.08 -3.16 -14.81
CA LEU A 103 18.72 -3.46 -14.38
C LEU A 103 18.41 -4.97 -14.43
N SER A 104 18.87 -5.66 -15.48
CA SER A 104 18.59 -7.09 -15.68
C SER A 104 19.16 -7.96 -14.55
N GLN A 105 20.30 -7.56 -13.96
CA GLN A 105 20.89 -8.24 -12.80
C GLN A 105 19.99 -8.18 -11.56
N VAL A 106 19.11 -7.17 -11.47
CA VAL A 106 18.19 -6.98 -10.35
C VAL A 106 16.86 -7.69 -10.58
N ILE A 107 16.29 -7.59 -11.78
CA ILE A 107 14.90 -8.03 -12.04
C ILE A 107 14.76 -9.47 -12.55
N THR A 108 15.82 -10.09 -13.08
CA THR A 108 15.74 -11.46 -13.65
C THR A 108 15.52 -12.50 -12.56
N ASN A 109 16.22 -12.38 -11.44
CA ASN A 109 16.09 -13.24 -10.26
C ASN A 109 16.01 -12.36 -9.01
N PRO A 110 14.87 -11.70 -8.77
CA PRO A 110 14.77 -10.68 -7.74
C PRO A 110 14.93 -11.30 -6.35
N VAL A 111 15.84 -10.73 -5.57
CA VAL A 111 15.99 -11.01 -4.15
C VAL A 111 15.22 -9.93 -3.39
N PRO A 112 14.08 -10.24 -2.75
CA PRO A 112 13.21 -9.21 -2.15
C PRO A 112 13.91 -8.29 -1.16
N LYS A 113 14.82 -8.82 -0.32
CA LYS A 113 15.60 -8.04 0.65
C LYS A 113 16.48 -6.96 -0.02
N ASN A 114 16.84 -7.14 -1.29
CA ASN A 114 17.63 -6.14 -2.02
C ASN A 114 16.77 -4.97 -2.53
N MET A 115 15.44 -5.10 -2.57
CA MET A 115 14.55 -4.03 -3.02
C MET A 115 14.61 -2.81 -2.10
N ASP A 116 14.89 -3.04 -0.81
CA ASP A 116 15.04 -1.98 0.20
C ASP A 116 16.15 -0.97 -0.14
N LYS A 117 17.16 -1.39 -0.91
CA LYS A 117 18.25 -0.51 -1.34
C LYS A 117 17.74 0.59 -2.30
N PHE A 118 16.64 0.33 -3.02
CA PHE A 118 16.04 1.25 -3.98
C PHE A 118 14.98 2.18 -3.35
N LEU A 119 14.86 2.18 -2.02
CA LEU A 119 13.92 3.02 -1.27
C LEU A 119 14.66 4.10 -0.49
N PRO A 120 14.08 5.31 -0.37
CA PRO A 120 14.70 6.41 0.38
C PRO A 120 14.71 6.19 1.89
N TYR A 121 13.79 5.37 2.40
CA TYR A 121 13.60 5.04 3.81
C TYR A 121 13.16 3.58 3.96
N LYS A 122 13.48 2.97 5.10
CA LYS A 122 13.00 1.63 5.45
C LYS A 122 11.53 1.68 5.88
N VAL A 123 10.84 0.55 5.77
CA VAL A 123 9.42 0.41 6.15
C VAL A 123 9.16 0.83 7.60
N ASP A 124 10.06 0.47 8.52
CA ASP A 124 9.94 0.72 9.95
C ASP A 124 10.67 2.00 10.42
N ASP A 125 11.21 2.79 9.50
CA ASP A 125 11.80 4.08 9.79
C ASP A 125 10.69 5.13 9.91
N VAL A 126 9.92 5.03 11.00
CA VAL A 126 8.74 5.86 11.24
C VAL A 126 9.15 7.32 11.38
N GLN A 127 8.97 8.09 10.32
CA GLN A 127 9.23 9.52 10.28
C GLN A 127 7.92 10.31 10.24
N ASN A 128 7.96 11.57 10.66
CA ASN A 128 6.83 12.49 10.56
C ASN A 128 6.62 13.02 9.12
N LEU A 129 6.82 12.19 8.10
CA LEU A 129 6.76 12.54 6.68
C LEU A 129 5.52 11.94 6.03
N GLY A 130 4.90 12.67 5.10
CA GLY A 130 3.81 12.14 4.28
C GLY A 130 4.30 11.16 3.21
N MET A 131 5.38 11.50 2.52
CA MET A 131 6.00 10.65 1.50
C MET A 131 7.49 10.95 1.29
N ALA A 132 8.19 10.07 0.58
CA ALA A 132 9.52 10.32 0.04
C ALA A 132 9.76 9.50 -1.23
N VAL A 133 10.75 9.92 -2.04
CA VAL A 133 11.09 9.29 -3.32
C VAL A 133 12.59 9.04 -3.40
N GLN A 134 12.97 7.92 -4.01
CA GLN A 134 14.32 7.67 -4.51
C GLN A 134 14.27 7.34 -6.00
N VAL A 135 15.15 7.95 -6.79
CA VAL A 135 15.38 7.59 -8.18
C VAL A 135 16.79 7.04 -8.31
N THR A 136 16.91 5.80 -8.79
CA THR A 136 18.19 5.12 -8.96
C THR A 136 18.44 4.84 -10.44
N TYR A 137 19.59 5.30 -10.95
CA TYR A 137 20.01 5.09 -12.33
C TYR A 137 20.95 3.89 -12.43
N PHE A 138 20.68 2.99 -13.37
CA PHE A 138 21.52 1.81 -13.63
C PHE A 138 22.57 2.11 -14.71
N GLN A 139 23.67 1.34 -14.72
CA GLN A 139 24.73 1.47 -15.73
C GLN A 139 24.22 1.27 -17.16
N CYS A 140 23.18 0.44 -17.33
CA CYS A 140 22.56 0.18 -18.63
C CYS A 140 21.57 1.28 -19.07
N GLY A 141 21.44 2.39 -18.33
CA GLY A 141 20.49 3.47 -18.60
C GLY A 141 19.06 3.25 -18.09
N GLY A 142 18.80 2.07 -17.51
CA GLY A 142 17.54 1.78 -16.82
C GLY A 142 17.36 2.63 -15.56
N THR A 143 16.16 2.65 -14.99
CA THR A 143 15.83 3.49 -13.83
C THR A 143 14.93 2.74 -12.86
N ALA A 144 15.20 2.85 -11.55
CA ALA A 144 14.27 2.48 -10.50
C ALA A 144 13.67 3.75 -9.88
N VAL A 145 12.37 3.75 -9.61
CA VAL A 145 11.67 4.78 -8.84
C VAL A 145 11.10 4.12 -7.60
N GLY A 146 11.75 4.32 -6.47
CA GLY A 146 11.27 3.94 -5.15
C GLY A 146 10.39 5.04 -4.58
N LEU A 147 9.18 4.69 -4.15
CA LEU A 147 8.25 5.61 -3.52
C LEU A 147 7.82 4.99 -2.18
N VAL A 148 7.81 5.83 -1.14
CA VAL A 148 7.26 5.50 0.17
C VAL A 148 6.21 6.53 0.54
N ILE A 149 5.08 6.06 1.08
CA ILE A 149 4.02 6.92 1.63
C ILE A 149 3.70 6.45 3.03
N SER A 150 3.53 7.37 3.97
CA SER A 150 3.13 7.00 5.33
C SER A 150 1.78 6.31 5.32
N HIS A 151 1.70 5.13 5.92
CA HIS A 151 0.45 4.40 6.05
C HIS A 151 -0.55 5.14 6.95
N LYS A 152 -0.10 6.14 7.73
CA LYS A 152 -0.96 7.04 8.52
C LYS A 152 -1.83 7.97 7.68
N ILE A 153 -1.54 8.16 6.39
CA ILE A 153 -2.29 9.08 5.53
C ILE A 153 -2.86 8.42 4.27
N ALA A 154 -2.45 7.20 3.96
CA ALA A 154 -2.85 6.54 2.73
C ALA A 154 -3.03 5.04 2.94
N ASP A 155 -4.04 4.48 2.27
CA ASP A 155 -4.09 3.05 1.95
C ASP A 155 -3.51 2.78 0.54
N ALA A 156 -3.50 1.50 0.14
CA ALA A 156 -2.95 1.08 -1.14
C ALA A 156 -3.64 1.76 -2.35
N LEU A 157 -4.94 2.02 -2.29
CA LEU A 157 -5.64 2.69 -3.40
C LEU A 157 -5.22 4.16 -3.50
N SER A 158 -5.09 4.84 -2.36
CA SER A 158 -4.58 6.22 -2.29
C SER A 158 -3.14 6.30 -2.80
N TYR A 159 -2.32 5.30 -2.49
CA TYR A 159 -0.97 5.17 -3.04
C TYR A 159 -0.99 5.11 -4.57
N PHE A 160 -1.78 4.20 -5.15
CA PHE A 160 -1.85 4.06 -6.60
C PHE A 160 -2.47 5.27 -7.28
N LEU A 161 -3.41 5.96 -6.63
CA LEU A 161 -3.94 7.22 -7.11
C LEU A 161 -2.83 8.27 -7.26
N LEU A 162 -1.96 8.42 -6.26
CA LEU A 162 -0.79 9.31 -6.35
C LEU A 162 0.15 8.87 -7.48
N ALA A 163 0.57 7.61 -7.50
CA ALA A 163 1.55 7.10 -8.47
C ALA A 163 1.03 7.25 -9.92
N ASN A 164 -0.23 6.91 -10.16
CA ASN A 164 -0.86 7.04 -11.49
C ASN A 164 -1.00 8.51 -11.89
N THR A 165 -1.41 9.38 -10.96
CA THR A 165 -1.52 10.82 -11.23
C THR A 165 -0.15 11.42 -11.52
N TRP A 166 0.88 11.05 -10.75
CA TRP A 166 2.23 11.52 -10.99
C TRP A 166 2.76 11.07 -12.34
N ALA A 167 2.57 9.80 -12.70
CA ALA A 167 2.95 9.30 -14.01
C ALA A 167 2.19 10.00 -15.15
N ALA A 168 0.90 10.31 -14.98
CA ALA A 168 0.12 11.04 -15.96
C ALA A 168 0.60 12.50 -16.13
N VAL A 169 0.85 13.21 -15.02
CA VAL A 169 1.40 14.57 -15.04
C VAL A 169 2.80 14.59 -15.66
N ALA A 170 3.63 13.58 -15.36
CA ALA A 170 4.92 13.44 -16.01
C ALA A 170 4.78 13.22 -17.52
N ARG A 171 3.79 12.45 -18.01
CA ARG A 171 3.61 12.26 -19.46
C ARG A 171 3.05 13.50 -20.17
N ASN A 172 2.00 14.10 -19.61
CA ASN A 172 1.19 15.09 -20.33
C ASN A 172 1.52 16.53 -19.94
N GLY A 173 2.25 16.72 -18.84
CA GLY A 173 2.58 18.06 -18.35
C GLY A 173 1.37 18.85 -17.86
N ASN A 174 0.25 18.23 -17.48
CA ASN A 174 -0.87 18.86 -16.78
C ASN A 174 -1.71 17.83 -16.02
N TYR A 175 -2.68 18.31 -15.24
CA TYR A 175 -3.61 17.51 -14.46
C TYR A 175 -5.06 17.61 -14.97
N ASP A 176 -5.29 18.27 -16.10
CA ASP A 176 -6.62 18.68 -16.57
C ASP A 176 -7.54 17.48 -16.81
N ASP A 177 -6.98 16.34 -17.22
CA ASP A 177 -7.71 15.10 -17.49
C ASP A 177 -7.73 14.10 -16.32
N VAL A 178 -7.13 14.44 -15.17
CA VAL A 178 -6.99 13.50 -14.03
C VAL A 178 -7.80 13.99 -12.83
N PRO A 179 -8.83 13.25 -12.38
CA PRO A 179 -9.57 13.60 -11.17
C PRO A 179 -8.66 13.73 -9.94
N GLY A 180 -8.96 14.69 -9.08
CA GLY A 180 -8.10 15.03 -7.93
C GLY A 180 -8.41 14.20 -6.70
N PRO A 181 -7.45 14.08 -5.76
CA PRO A 181 -7.73 13.47 -4.47
C PRO A 181 -8.80 14.26 -3.71
N GLN A 182 -9.72 13.53 -3.08
CA GLN A 182 -10.76 14.07 -2.19
C GLN A 182 -10.36 13.80 -0.74
N PHE A 183 -10.04 14.87 0.00
CA PHE A 183 -9.53 14.81 1.37
C PHE A 183 -10.66 14.91 2.40
N GLU A 184 -11.62 13.97 2.36
CA GLU A 184 -12.82 13.97 3.21
C GLU A 184 -12.82 12.86 4.28
N GLY A 185 -11.70 12.17 4.49
CA GLY A 185 -11.60 11.02 5.40
C GLY A 185 -12.14 11.30 6.80
N ALA A 186 -11.73 12.42 7.42
CA ALA A 186 -12.17 12.80 8.76
C ALA A 186 -13.66 13.22 8.84
N LYS A 187 -14.28 13.62 7.72
CA LYS A 187 -15.73 13.88 7.67
C LYS A 187 -16.52 12.57 7.68
N ILE A 188 -16.01 11.56 6.98
CA ILE A 188 -16.67 10.26 6.81
C ILE A 188 -16.43 9.35 8.03
N PHE A 189 -15.21 9.37 8.57
CA PHE A 189 -14.79 8.64 9.75
C PHE A 189 -14.17 9.63 10.76
N PRO A 190 -15.01 10.33 11.55
CA PRO A 190 -14.53 11.32 12.52
C PRO A 190 -13.47 10.75 13.45
N PRO A 191 -12.37 11.50 13.70
CA PRO A 191 -11.32 11.06 14.62
C PRO A 191 -11.91 10.78 16.01
N ARG A 192 -11.34 9.80 16.70
CA ARG A 192 -11.73 9.45 18.06
C ARG A 192 -10.52 9.43 18.97
N ASP A 193 -10.77 9.54 20.27
CA ASP A 193 -9.75 9.20 21.24
C ASP A 193 -9.47 7.70 21.14
N ALA A 194 -8.21 7.37 20.84
CA ALA A 194 -7.70 6.02 20.73
C ALA A 194 -6.74 5.70 21.89
N ALA A 195 -6.88 6.38 23.04
CA ALA A 195 -6.09 6.14 24.23
C ALA A 195 -5.99 4.63 24.55
N GLY A 196 -4.76 4.15 24.75
CA GLY A 196 -4.47 2.75 25.03
C GLY A 196 -4.38 1.85 23.79
N PHE A 197 -4.86 2.27 22.62
CA PHE A 197 -4.56 1.59 21.36
C PHE A 197 -3.13 1.90 20.92
N LYS A 198 -2.34 0.87 20.66
CA LYS A 198 -1.00 1.00 20.10
C LYS A 198 -1.02 0.53 18.65
N PRO A 199 -0.99 1.43 17.65
CA PRO A 199 -1.00 1.05 16.23
C PRO A 199 0.17 0.15 15.80
N SER A 200 1.23 0.11 16.59
CA SER A 200 2.38 -0.78 16.40
C SER A 200 2.22 -2.19 17.00
N THR A 201 1.07 -2.50 17.61
CA THR A 201 0.81 -3.81 18.22
C THR A 201 0.91 -4.92 17.17
N GLY A 202 1.74 -5.93 17.43
CA GLY A 202 1.97 -7.04 16.52
C GLY A 202 3.01 -6.77 15.43
N ILE A 203 3.59 -5.56 15.35
CA ILE A 203 4.76 -5.29 14.51
C ILE A 203 5.99 -5.82 15.23
N VAL A 204 6.62 -6.84 14.65
CA VAL A 204 7.85 -7.46 15.17
C VAL A 204 9.05 -7.07 14.31
N LYS A 205 10.20 -6.86 14.95
CA LYS A 205 11.48 -6.56 14.28
C LYS A 205 12.36 -7.80 14.21
N GLU A 206 11.82 -8.86 13.61
CA GLU A 206 12.55 -10.11 13.41
C GLU A 206 13.20 -10.14 12.02
N GLU A 207 14.34 -10.82 11.90
CA GLU A 207 14.93 -11.08 10.59
C GLU A 207 14.09 -12.11 9.83
N LEU A 208 13.19 -11.62 8.97
CA LEU A 208 12.34 -12.44 8.13
C LEU A 208 12.96 -12.66 6.75
N VAL A 209 12.85 -13.90 6.25
CA VAL A 209 13.21 -14.22 4.87
C VAL A 209 11.98 -14.05 3.98
N THR A 210 12.05 -13.10 3.05
CA THR A 210 10.99 -12.88 2.05
C THR A 210 11.30 -13.62 0.75
N LYS A 211 10.29 -14.32 0.21
CA LYS A 211 10.36 -15.06 -1.06
C LYS A 211 9.18 -14.69 -1.96
N ILE A 212 9.40 -14.73 -3.27
CA ILE A 212 8.36 -14.51 -4.29
C ILE A 212 7.87 -15.87 -4.79
N PHE A 213 6.56 -16.11 -4.68
CA PHE A 213 5.91 -17.30 -5.21
C PHE A 213 5.01 -16.91 -6.39
N THR A 214 5.36 -17.35 -7.59
CA THR A 214 4.60 -17.07 -8.80
C THR A 214 3.63 -18.20 -9.10
N PHE A 215 2.34 -17.86 -9.23
CA PHE A 215 1.28 -18.82 -9.56
C PHE A 215 0.76 -18.56 -10.99
N PRO A 216 1.06 -19.45 -11.96
CA PRO A 216 0.52 -19.32 -13.31
C PRO A 216 -1.00 -19.37 -13.34
N ALA A 217 -1.61 -18.73 -14.34
CA ALA A 217 -3.06 -18.68 -14.51
C ALA A 217 -3.70 -20.09 -14.54
N SER A 218 -3.02 -21.06 -15.18
CA SER A 218 -3.44 -22.47 -15.21
C SER A 218 -3.49 -23.10 -13.81
N LYS A 219 -2.48 -22.87 -12.97
CA LYS A 219 -2.45 -23.36 -11.58
C LYS A 219 -3.55 -22.70 -10.73
N ILE A 220 -3.80 -21.39 -10.94
CA ILE A 220 -4.92 -20.70 -10.27
C ILE A 220 -6.27 -21.28 -10.69
N SER A 221 -6.47 -21.61 -11.98
CA SER A 221 -7.72 -22.23 -12.45
C SER A 221 -7.96 -23.58 -11.77
N ALA A 222 -6.93 -24.43 -11.73
CA ALA A 222 -6.98 -25.73 -11.09
C ALA A 222 -7.29 -25.62 -9.58
N LEU A 223 -6.69 -24.65 -8.88
CA LEU A 223 -7.03 -24.38 -7.47
C LEU A 223 -8.50 -23.98 -7.31
N ARG A 224 -9.01 -23.10 -8.17
CA ARG A 224 -10.42 -22.68 -8.12
C ARG A 224 -11.36 -23.86 -8.36
N GLU A 225 -11.02 -24.77 -9.27
CA GLU A 225 -11.80 -26.00 -9.55
C GLU A 225 -11.76 -26.97 -8.37
N ARG A 226 -10.59 -27.24 -7.79
CA ARG A 226 -10.44 -28.07 -6.58
C ARG A 226 -11.34 -27.59 -5.45
N TYR A 227 -11.36 -26.29 -5.20
CA TYR A 227 -12.20 -25.68 -4.17
C TYR A 227 -13.66 -25.44 -4.58
N SER A 228 -14.06 -25.87 -5.78
CA SER A 228 -15.47 -25.84 -6.21
C SER A 228 -16.21 -27.15 -5.91
N GLY A 229 -15.49 -28.28 -5.77
CA GLY A 229 -16.08 -29.62 -5.66
C GLY A 229 -16.32 -30.16 -4.25
N GLY A 230 -16.11 -29.37 -3.20
CA GLY A 230 -16.37 -29.79 -1.82
C GLY A 230 -17.86 -29.71 -1.48
N ALA A 231 -18.43 -30.81 -1.00
CA ALA A 231 -19.86 -31.10 -0.75
C ALA A 231 -20.60 -30.21 0.28
N ALA A 232 -20.29 -28.91 0.35
CA ALA A 232 -21.05 -27.95 1.15
C ALA A 232 -21.94 -27.11 0.23
N GLU A 233 -23.26 -27.23 0.39
CA GLU A 233 -24.30 -26.44 -0.30
C GLU A 233 -24.07 -24.91 -0.25
N PHE A 234 -23.18 -24.45 0.63
CA PHE A 234 -22.73 -23.06 0.75
C PHE A 234 -21.81 -22.55 -0.37
N LEU A 235 -21.27 -23.43 -1.24
CA LEU A 235 -20.46 -23.02 -2.39
C LEU A 235 -21.33 -22.68 -3.62
N GLN A 236 -22.30 -21.76 -3.46
CA GLN A 236 -23.20 -21.32 -4.56
C GLN A 236 -22.49 -20.70 -5.78
N ARG A 237 -21.19 -20.40 -5.68
CA ARG A 237 -20.36 -19.93 -6.80
C ARG A 237 -18.93 -20.44 -6.74
N ARG A 238 -18.30 -20.52 -7.92
CA ARG A 238 -16.87 -20.75 -8.08
C ARG A 238 -16.07 -19.76 -7.23
N PRO A 239 -15.04 -20.20 -6.48
CA PRO A 239 -14.15 -19.31 -5.75
C PRO A 239 -13.49 -18.26 -6.65
N THR A 240 -13.26 -17.07 -6.10
CA THR A 240 -12.39 -16.06 -6.73
C THR A 240 -10.92 -16.50 -6.66
N ARG A 241 -10.05 -15.85 -7.45
CA ARG A 241 -8.60 -16.12 -7.41
C ARG A 241 -8.00 -15.93 -6.01
N VAL A 242 -8.37 -14.83 -5.34
CA VAL A 242 -7.89 -14.50 -3.97
C VAL A 242 -8.37 -15.52 -2.95
N GLU A 243 -9.64 -15.93 -3.05
CA GLU A 243 -10.24 -16.95 -2.19
C GLU A 243 -9.52 -18.30 -2.31
N ALA A 244 -9.37 -18.82 -3.53
CA ALA A 244 -8.69 -20.10 -3.77
C ALA A 244 -7.21 -20.07 -3.35
N LEU A 245 -6.51 -18.97 -3.64
CA LEU A 245 -5.10 -18.85 -3.30
C LEU A 245 -4.88 -18.70 -1.80
N SER A 246 -5.76 -17.98 -1.09
CA SER A 246 -5.69 -17.85 0.38
C SER A 246 -5.90 -19.20 1.07
N ALA A 247 -6.89 -19.99 0.62
CA ALA A 247 -7.12 -21.34 1.11
C ALA A 247 -5.89 -22.24 0.90
N PHE A 248 -5.31 -22.19 -0.31
CA PHE A 248 -4.11 -22.96 -0.64
C PHE A 248 -2.90 -22.56 0.21
N ILE A 249 -2.61 -21.26 0.33
CA ILE A 249 -1.46 -20.76 1.11
C ILE A 249 -1.63 -21.12 2.59
N TRP A 250 -2.82 -20.95 3.15
CA TRP A 250 -3.11 -21.33 4.53
C TRP A 250 -2.84 -22.81 4.80
N ASN A 251 -3.33 -23.69 3.92
CA ASN A 251 -3.09 -25.13 4.04
C ASN A 251 -1.59 -25.46 3.99
N ARG A 252 -0.85 -24.83 3.07
CA ARG A 252 0.61 -25.00 3.00
C ARG A 252 1.33 -24.46 4.23
N PHE A 253 0.87 -23.33 4.78
CA PHE A 253 1.40 -22.77 6.02
C PHE A 253 1.20 -23.73 7.19
N VAL A 254 -0.01 -24.24 7.40
CA VAL A 254 -0.33 -25.24 8.43
C VAL A 254 0.54 -26.48 8.30
N SER A 255 0.70 -27.00 7.07
CA SER A 255 1.52 -28.17 6.80
C SER A 255 3.00 -27.93 7.08
N ALA A 256 3.55 -26.80 6.59
CA ALA A 256 4.98 -26.50 6.67
C ALA A 256 5.45 -26.15 8.09
N THR A 257 4.52 -25.75 8.96
CA THR A 257 4.81 -25.38 10.35
C THR A 257 4.38 -26.46 11.35
N GLU A 258 3.95 -27.63 10.84
CA GLU A 258 3.46 -28.77 11.64
C GLU A 258 2.46 -28.35 12.73
N MET A 259 1.59 -27.39 12.40
CA MET A 259 0.68 -26.79 13.36
C MET A 259 -0.26 -27.85 13.93
N LYS A 260 -0.28 -27.93 15.26
CA LYS A 260 -1.21 -28.76 16.02
C LYS A 260 -2.34 -27.89 16.57
N ALA A 261 -3.52 -28.49 16.69
CA ALA A 261 -4.62 -27.87 17.40
C ALA A 261 -4.19 -27.60 18.85
N ASP A 262 -4.32 -26.36 19.28
CA ASP A 262 -3.99 -25.90 20.63
C ASP A 262 -5.15 -25.01 21.09
N PRO A 263 -5.90 -25.40 22.14
CA PRO A 263 -7.06 -24.65 22.61
C PRO A 263 -6.68 -23.27 23.16
N ASN A 264 -5.41 -23.03 23.47
CA ASN A 264 -4.90 -21.75 23.96
C ASN A 264 -4.41 -20.82 22.84
N LYS A 265 -4.47 -21.26 21.57
CA LYS A 265 -4.03 -20.46 20.41
C LYS A 265 -5.18 -20.17 19.46
N ILE A 266 -5.24 -18.91 19.02
CA ILE A 266 -6.14 -18.47 17.95
C ILE A 266 -5.29 -18.22 16.72
N TYR A 267 -5.73 -18.77 15.59
CA TYR A 267 -5.11 -18.53 14.31
C TYR A 267 -6.03 -17.67 13.44
N THR A 268 -5.46 -16.63 12.83
CA THR A 268 -6.21 -15.68 12.03
C THR A 268 -5.58 -15.47 10.67
N VAL A 269 -6.41 -15.42 9.64
CA VAL A 269 -6.06 -14.93 8.30
C VAL A 269 -6.77 -13.60 8.11
N LEU A 270 -5.99 -12.58 7.77
CA LEU A 270 -6.46 -11.19 7.66
C LEU A 270 -6.39 -10.75 6.19
N HIS A 271 -7.46 -10.14 5.69
CA HIS A 271 -7.48 -9.50 4.38
C HIS A 271 -7.88 -8.04 4.51
N ALA A 272 -7.01 -7.12 4.12
CA ALA A 272 -7.40 -5.73 3.96
C ALA A 272 -8.36 -5.59 2.77
N VAL A 273 -9.53 -4.99 3.00
CA VAL A 273 -10.58 -4.78 2.00
C VAL A 273 -10.85 -3.29 1.81
N ASN A 274 -11.01 -2.86 0.56
CA ASN A 274 -11.41 -1.49 0.23
C ASN A 274 -12.86 -1.23 0.67
N LEU A 275 -13.09 -0.23 1.52
CA LEU A 275 -14.43 0.12 1.99
C LEU A 275 -15.16 1.09 1.05
N ARG A 276 -14.47 1.80 0.15
CA ARG A 276 -15.09 2.85 -0.69
C ARG A 276 -16.34 2.34 -1.42
N THR A 277 -16.25 1.19 -2.09
CA THR A 277 -17.38 0.59 -2.84
C THR A 277 -18.39 -0.18 -1.97
N ARG A 278 -18.19 -0.22 -0.65
CA ARG A 278 -19.01 -0.97 0.33
C ARG A 278 -19.80 -0.08 1.27
N LEU A 279 -19.57 1.23 1.21
CA LEU A 279 -20.36 2.23 1.92
C LEU A 279 -21.68 2.49 1.20
N ASP A 280 -22.65 3.03 1.92
CA ASP A 280 -23.94 3.45 1.40
C ASP A 280 -24.16 4.94 1.75
N PRO A 281 -24.04 5.87 0.78
CA PRO A 281 -23.70 5.64 -0.62
C PRO A 281 -22.23 5.23 -0.83
N PRO A 282 -21.89 4.57 -1.96
CA PRO A 282 -20.50 4.26 -2.29
C PRO A 282 -19.66 5.53 -2.49
N LEU A 283 -18.40 5.48 -2.05
CA LEU A 283 -17.42 6.53 -2.30
C LEU A 283 -16.70 6.31 -3.62
N SER A 284 -16.30 7.42 -4.24
CA SER A 284 -15.41 7.41 -5.40
C SER A 284 -14.03 6.81 -5.04
N GLU A 285 -13.30 6.28 -6.01
CA GLU A 285 -11.92 5.82 -5.81
C GLU A 285 -10.95 6.97 -5.48
N TYR A 286 -11.37 8.21 -5.68
CA TYR A 286 -10.57 9.42 -5.46
C TYR A 286 -10.55 9.90 -4.01
N HIS A 287 -11.37 9.32 -3.13
CA HIS A 287 -11.28 9.59 -1.70
C HIS A 287 -9.93 9.14 -1.16
N PHE A 288 -9.08 10.09 -0.77
CA PHE A 288 -7.73 9.84 -0.30
C PHE A 288 -7.73 9.59 1.21
N GLY A 289 -6.91 8.65 1.67
CA GLY A 289 -6.85 8.26 3.07
C GLY A 289 -6.98 6.75 3.27
N ASN A 290 -6.88 6.30 4.52
CA ASN A 290 -7.21 4.93 4.86
C ASN A 290 -8.73 4.73 4.83
N ILE A 291 -9.23 4.07 3.78
CA ILE A 291 -10.65 3.68 3.68
C ILE A 291 -10.69 2.18 3.42
N SER A 292 -10.11 1.44 4.36
CA SER A 292 -10.00 -0.01 4.34
C SER A 292 -10.26 -0.62 5.72
N ARG A 293 -10.59 -1.90 5.75
CA ARG A 293 -10.77 -2.68 6.98
C ARG A 293 -10.22 -4.08 6.82
N LEU A 294 -9.84 -4.71 7.92
CA LEU A 294 -9.45 -6.12 7.92
C LEU A 294 -10.68 -7.02 8.01
N ALA A 295 -10.89 -7.82 6.98
CA ALA A 295 -11.73 -9.01 7.04
C ALA A 295 -10.94 -10.12 7.74
N ILE A 296 -11.46 -10.63 8.86
CA ILE A 296 -10.77 -11.61 9.71
C ILE A 296 -11.42 -12.97 9.53
N ALA A 297 -10.66 -13.99 9.17
CA ALA A 297 -11.09 -15.38 9.20
C ALA A 297 -10.29 -16.14 10.27
N MET A 298 -10.98 -16.89 11.12
CA MET A 298 -10.34 -17.66 12.21
C MET A 298 -10.42 -19.16 11.90
N PRO A 299 -9.59 -19.73 11.01
CA PRO A 299 -9.66 -21.14 10.65
C PRO A 299 -9.32 -22.06 11.84
N SER A 300 -9.93 -23.25 11.84
CA SER A 300 -9.54 -24.33 12.75
C SER A 300 -8.28 -25.02 12.20
N VAL A 301 -7.38 -25.45 13.08
CA VAL A 301 -6.23 -26.28 12.68
C VAL A 301 -6.64 -27.75 12.75
N GLY A 302 -6.56 -28.46 11.63
CA GLY A 302 -7.02 -29.85 11.47
C GLY A 302 -7.04 -30.29 10.00
N ALA A 303 -7.49 -31.53 9.73
CA ALA A 303 -7.49 -32.16 8.40
C ALA A 303 -8.54 -31.59 7.42
N ASP A 304 -8.59 -30.27 7.28
CA ASP A 304 -9.36 -29.60 6.24
C ASP A 304 -8.40 -29.00 5.21
N ASP A 305 -8.65 -29.29 3.94
CA ASP A 305 -7.85 -28.91 2.78
C ASP A 305 -7.87 -27.39 2.48
N GLY A 306 -8.34 -26.56 3.42
CA GLY A 306 -8.50 -25.10 3.30
C GLY A 306 -9.95 -24.66 3.04
N CYS A 307 -10.91 -25.59 3.00
CA CYS A 307 -12.32 -25.29 2.72
C CYS A 307 -12.98 -24.50 3.87
N ALA A 308 -12.67 -24.78 5.13
CA ALA A 308 -13.17 -23.99 6.26
C ALA A 308 -12.69 -22.54 6.23
N LEU A 309 -11.43 -22.30 5.82
CA LEU A 309 -10.95 -20.92 5.64
C LEU A 309 -11.75 -20.22 4.56
N LEU A 310 -11.98 -20.89 3.42
CA LEU A 310 -12.76 -20.35 2.30
C LEU A 310 -14.18 -19.94 2.75
N GLN A 311 -14.83 -20.75 3.56
CA GLN A 311 -16.15 -20.46 4.14
C GLN A 311 -16.11 -19.22 5.05
N LYS A 312 -15.11 -19.13 5.94
CA LYS A 312 -14.95 -17.98 6.85
C LYS A 312 -14.64 -16.69 6.09
N VAL A 313 -13.78 -16.74 5.07
CA VAL A 313 -13.50 -15.58 4.20
C VAL A 313 -14.76 -15.11 3.48
N ARG A 314 -15.62 -16.02 3.00
CA ARG A 314 -16.87 -15.67 2.31
C ARG A 314 -17.91 -15.04 3.23
N SER A 315 -18.14 -15.63 4.41
CA SER A 315 -19.12 -15.11 5.38
C SER A 315 -18.75 -13.70 5.84
N HIS A 316 -17.47 -13.44 6.10
CA HIS A 316 -17.00 -12.09 6.43
C HIS A 316 -17.15 -11.10 5.27
N LYS A 317 -16.79 -11.49 4.04
CA LYS A 317 -16.99 -10.64 2.85
C LYS A 317 -18.46 -10.31 2.59
N ILE A 318 -19.40 -11.18 2.95
CA ILE A 318 -20.85 -10.92 2.84
C ILE A 318 -21.28 -9.89 3.89
N ARG A 319 -20.83 -10.02 5.13
CA ARG A 319 -21.12 -9.09 6.23
C ARG A 319 -20.65 -7.66 5.93
N GLU A 320 -19.58 -7.53 5.15
CA GLU A 320 -19.02 -6.23 4.76
C GLU A 320 -19.64 -5.61 3.49
N ARG A 321 -20.68 -6.20 2.90
CA ARG A 321 -21.28 -5.69 1.64
C ARG A 321 -22.08 -4.40 1.81
N ARG A 322 -22.42 -3.99 3.03
CA ARG A 322 -23.13 -2.73 3.29
C ARG A 322 -22.79 -2.22 4.68
N ILE A 323 -21.83 -1.30 4.75
CA ILE A 323 -21.54 -0.57 5.97
C ILE A 323 -22.29 0.77 5.87
N ARG A 324 -23.29 0.98 6.74
CA ARG A 324 -23.92 2.31 6.85
C ARG A 324 -22.86 3.28 7.37
N GLY A 325 -22.58 4.33 6.60
CA GLY A 325 -21.78 5.45 7.10
C GLY A 325 -22.53 6.06 8.28
N SER A 326 -21.88 6.19 9.44
CA SER A 326 -22.48 6.85 10.59
C SER A 326 -22.58 8.34 10.31
N ALA A 327 -23.74 8.77 9.79
CA ALA A 327 -24.16 10.17 9.74
C ALA A 327 -25.42 10.45 10.59
N GLU A 328 -25.98 9.43 11.27
CA GLU A 328 -27.16 9.58 12.13
C GLU A 328 -26.85 9.03 13.53
N ALA A 329 -26.30 9.89 14.38
CA ALA A 329 -26.35 9.75 15.83
C ALA A 329 -26.32 11.17 16.39
N GLY A 330 -27.49 11.80 16.42
CA GLY A 330 -27.68 13.19 16.81
C GLY A 330 -29.16 13.56 16.82
N GLU A 331 -29.96 12.80 17.57
CA GLU A 331 -31.15 13.27 18.30
C GLU A 331 -31.11 12.63 19.69
#